data_AF-A0A072TRD6-F1
#
_entry.id   AF-A0A072TRD6-F1
#
_cell.length_a   1.000
_cell.length_b   1.000
_cell.length_c   1.000
_cell.angle_alpha   90.00
_cell.angle_beta   90.00
_cell.angle_gamma   90.00
#
_symmetry.space_group_name_H-M   'P 1'
#
loop_
_entity.id
_entity.type
_entity.pdbx_description
1 polymer ?
#
loop_
_entity_poly.entity_id
_entity_poly.type
_entity_poly.pdbx_seq_one_letter_code
_entity_poly.pdbx_strand_id
1 'polypeptide(L)'
;MARSNIYIVLVAFFFTTALASLNSPEKRFLHDCISIIGDECGNQFFSKLFTRDKITISRDCCYKVIQMGYSCHVKMAVFFLETDPVLRNADRIEYLSKSDHIYEKCDRVTQPEDSKFLAKCVQKIGSDCGEQIVAKLFTDVGSVNRQCCENLMKMGEKCHMNMAKALIRTPAMRSIDAPDFLRKNKKLFDDCKDME
;
A
#
# COMPACT_ATOMS: atom_id res chain seq x y z
N MET A 1 7.45 -12.53 25.86
CA MET A 1 8.38 -11.58 25.20
C MET A 1 9.63 -12.24 24.59
N ALA A 2 10.25 -13.27 25.20
CA ALA A 2 11.45 -13.91 24.63
C ALA A 2 11.22 -14.75 23.34
N ARG A 3 10.06 -15.40 23.19
CA ARG A 3 9.75 -16.23 22.00
C ARG A 3 9.64 -15.42 20.69
N SER A 4 9.05 -14.22 20.74
CA SER A 4 8.82 -13.38 19.55
C SER A 4 10.13 -12.91 18.90
N ASN A 5 11.14 -12.55 19.71
CA ASN A 5 12.45 -12.14 19.20
C ASN A 5 13.21 -13.28 18.52
N ILE A 6 13.07 -14.52 19.03
CA ILE A 6 13.70 -15.69 18.40
C ILE A 6 13.06 -15.98 17.03
N TYR A 7 11.72 -15.88 16.92
CA TYR A 7 11.04 -16.06 15.63
C TYR A 7 11.41 -14.96 14.63
N ILE A 8 11.51 -13.70 15.04
CA ILE A 8 11.91 -12.59 14.14
C ILE A 8 13.34 -12.78 13.62
N VAL A 9 14.27 -13.18 14.49
CA VAL A 9 15.67 -13.47 14.10
C VAL A 9 15.75 -14.68 13.17
N LEU A 10 14.97 -15.74 13.43
CA LEU A 10 14.92 -16.91 12.56
C LEU A 10 14.30 -16.59 11.20
N VAL A 11 13.19 -15.84 11.14
CA VAL A 11 12.55 -15.41 9.89
C VAL A 11 13.52 -14.58 9.06
N ALA A 12 14.24 -13.62 9.65
CA ALA A 12 15.25 -12.83 8.95
C ALA A 12 16.41 -13.70 8.42
N PHE A 13 16.89 -14.69 9.20
CA PHE A 13 17.97 -15.58 8.80
C PHE A 13 17.54 -16.55 7.67
N PHE A 14 16.34 -17.11 7.74
CA PHE A 14 15.79 -18.00 6.70
C PHE A 14 15.43 -17.27 5.41
N PHE A 15 15.05 -16.00 5.48
CA PHE A 15 14.79 -15.18 4.30
C PHE A 15 16.04 -14.98 3.44
N THR A 16 17.19 -14.70 4.07
CA THR A 16 18.44 -14.44 3.34
C THR A 16 18.95 -15.67 2.60
N THR A 17 18.76 -16.87 3.16
CA THR A 17 19.16 -18.14 2.55
C THR A 17 18.19 -18.57 1.44
N ALA A 18 16.89 -18.38 1.62
CA ALA A 18 15.86 -18.64 0.61
C ALA A 18 16.06 -17.76 -0.64
N LEU A 19 16.30 -16.45 -0.45
CA LEU A 19 16.57 -15.51 -1.55
C LEU A 19 17.85 -15.83 -2.35
N ALA A 20 18.78 -16.62 -1.79
CA ALA A 20 19.99 -17.04 -2.50
C ALA A 20 19.74 -18.16 -3.52
N SER A 21 18.62 -18.89 -3.41
CA SER A 21 18.26 -20.01 -4.29
C SER A 21 17.49 -19.61 -5.55
N LEU A 22 17.07 -18.34 -5.64
CA LEU A 22 16.31 -17.81 -6.77
C LEU A 22 17.19 -17.37 -7.93
N ASN A 23 16.64 -17.40 -9.14
CA ASN A 23 17.27 -16.72 -10.27
C ASN A 23 17.24 -15.18 -10.08
N SER A 24 18.13 -14.47 -10.77
CA SER A 24 18.26 -13.01 -10.60
C SER A 24 16.96 -12.23 -10.90
N PRO A 25 16.15 -12.59 -11.92
CA PRO A 25 14.84 -11.97 -12.15
C PRO A 25 13.84 -12.15 -10.99
N GLU A 26 13.65 -13.37 -10.49
CA GLU A 26 12.71 -13.66 -9.39
C GLU A 26 13.12 -12.99 -8.10
N LYS A 27 14.43 -13.00 -7.80
CA LYS A 27 14.98 -12.33 -6.63
C LYS A 27 14.70 -10.82 -6.66
N ARG A 28 14.91 -10.17 -7.82
CA ARG A 28 14.61 -8.74 -8.00
C ARG A 28 13.13 -8.46 -7.82
N PHE A 29 12.27 -9.27 -8.44
CA PHE A 29 10.82 -9.11 -8.31
C PHE A 29 10.35 -9.18 -6.85
N LEU A 30 10.79 -10.19 -6.09
CA LEU A 30 10.40 -10.31 -4.68
C LEU A 30 10.99 -9.19 -3.82
N HIS A 31 12.22 -8.79 -4.09
CA HIS A 31 12.84 -7.65 -3.43
C HIS A 31 12.02 -6.36 -3.64
N ASP A 32 11.57 -6.09 -4.86
CA ASP A 32 10.73 -4.94 -5.16
C ASP A 32 9.41 -5.01 -4.39
N CYS A 33 8.75 -6.18 -4.36
CA CYS A 33 7.52 -6.36 -3.58
C CYS A 33 7.72 -6.11 -2.07
N ILE A 34 8.81 -6.64 -1.50
CA ILE A 34 9.16 -6.45 -0.09
C ILE A 34 9.44 -4.97 0.20
N SER A 35 10.13 -4.27 -0.70
CA SER A 35 10.43 -2.84 -0.53
C SER A 35 9.17 -1.97 -0.45
N ILE A 36 8.10 -2.32 -1.18
CA ILE A 36 6.83 -1.59 -1.17
C ILE A 36 6.10 -1.80 0.16
N ILE A 37 6.03 -3.05 0.66
CA ILE A 37 5.33 -3.35 1.92
C ILE A 37 6.08 -2.82 3.14
N GLY A 38 7.41 -2.92 3.14
CA GLY A 38 8.25 -2.60 4.28
C GLY A 38 8.06 -3.58 5.45
N ASP A 39 9.04 -3.62 6.35
CA ASP A 39 9.14 -4.64 7.38
C ASP A 39 7.94 -4.65 8.35
N GLU A 40 7.47 -3.47 8.77
CA GLU A 40 6.36 -3.37 9.72
C GLU A 40 5.08 -4.01 9.18
N CYS A 41 4.67 -3.63 7.96
CA CYS A 41 3.47 -4.18 7.34
C CYS A 41 3.68 -5.62 6.84
N GLY A 42 4.90 -5.96 6.41
CA GLY A 42 5.35 -7.33 6.15
C GLY A 42 5.11 -8.25 7.34
N ASN A 43 5.48 -7.81 8.54
CA ASN A 43 5.30 -8.57 9.78
C ASN A 43 3.82 -8.73 10.15
N GLN A 44 2.99 -7.68 10.00
CA GLN A 44 1.55 -7.80 10.23
C GLN A 44 0.91 -8.82 9.28
N PHE A 45 1.28 -8.76 8.00
CA PHE A 45 0.77 -9.68 6.99
C PHE A 45 1.22 -11.12 7.25
N PHE A 46 2.53 -11.34 7.46
CA PHE A 46 3.08 -12.66 7.77
C PHE A 46 2.43 -13.27 9.01
N SER A 47 2.31 -12.49 10.08
CA SER A 47 1.67 -12.98 11.32
C SER A 47 0.21 -13.31 11.07
N LYS A 48 -0.53 -12.42 10.38
CA LYS A 48 -1.93 -12.67 10.06
C LYS A 48 -2.12 -13.93 9.23
N LEU A 49 -1.24 -14.17 8.26
CA LEU A 49 -1.32 -15.27 7.31
C LEU A 49 -0.85 -16.59 7.91
N PHE A 50 0.35 -16.63 8.49
CA PHE A 50 1.04 -17.88 8.85
C PHE A 50 0.94 -18.27 10.32
N THR A 51 0.62 -17.34 11.23
CA THR A 51 0.48 -17.64 12.66
C THR A 51 -0.99 -17.74 13.08
N ARG A 52 -1.19 -18.20 14.32
CA ARG A 52 -2.51 -18.23 14.98
C ARG A 52 -2.84 -16.88 15.64
N ASP A 53 -2.01 -15.86 15.45
CA ASP A 53 -2.19 -14.58 16.12
C ASP A 53 -3.41 -13.84 15.56
N LYS A 54 -4.18 -13.23 16.45
CA LYS A 54 -5.37 -12.45 16.10
C LYS A 54 -5.01 -11.01 15.71
N ILE A 55 -3.87 -10.80 15.08
CA ILE A 55 -3.44 -9.47 14.63
C ILE A 55 -4.44 -8.94 13.59
N THR A 56 -4.64 -7.63 13.62
CA THR A 56 -5.40 -6.90 12.61
C THR A 56 -4.42 -6.09 11.78
N ILE A 57 -4.51 -6.24 10.46
CA ILE A 57 -3.72 -5.43 9.54
C ILE A 57 -4.26 -4.01 9.58
N SER A 58 -3.39 -3.04 9.84
CA SER A 58 -3.78 -1.63 9.89
C SER A 58 -4.28 -1.14 8.53
N ARG A 59 -5.07 -0.05 8.51
CA ARG A 59 -5.51 0.56 7.24
C ARG A 59 -4.32 1.02 6.40
N ASP A 60 -3.28 1.55 7.03
CA ASP A 60 -2.06 2.01 6.37
C ASP A 60 -1.31 0.84 5.72
N CYS A 61 -1.20 -0.29 6.43
CA CYS A 61 -0.65 -1.51 5.84
C CYS A 61 -1.52 -2.06 4.71
N CYS A 62 -2.85 -1.93 4.79
CA CYS A 62 -3.71 -2.28 3.67
C CYS A 62 -3.47 -1.41 2.44
N TYR A 63 -3.17 -0.11 2.59
CA TYR A 63 -2.79 0.72 1.44
C TYR A 63 -1.51 0.22 0.77
N LYS A 64 -0.50 -0.20 1.54
CA LYS A 64 0.73 -0.79 0.99
C LYS A 64 0.48 -2.13 0.29
N VAL A 65 -0.35 -3.02 0.86
CA VAL A 65 -0.77 -4.30 0.25
C VAL A 65 -1.45 -4.08 -1.10
N ILE A 66 -2.28 -3.05 -1.22
CA ILE A 66 -2.94 -2.75 -2.49
C ILE A 66 -1.99 -2.06 -3.48
N GLN A 67 -1.08 -1.21 -3.01
CA GLN A 67 -0.10 -0.51 -3.84
C GLN A 67 0.90 -1.45 -4.52
N MET A 68 1.38 -2.50 -3.84
CA MET A 68 2.23 -3.51 -4.49
C MET A 68 1.46 -4.29 -5.57
N GLY A 69 0.14 -4.42 -5.40
CA GLY A 69 -0.75 -5.17 -6.26
C GLY A 69 -0.79 -6.68 -5.99
N TYR A 70 -1.88 -7.30 -6.44
CA TYR A 70 -2.19 -8.71 -6.18
C TYR A 70 -1.06 -9.68 -6.57
N SER A 71 -0.37 -9.44 -7.69
CA SER A 71 0.73 -10.31 -8.12
C SER A 71 1.91 -10.32 -7.13
N CYS A 72 2.22 -9.20 -6.48
CA CYS A 72 3.26 -9.18 -5.44
C CYS A 72 2.79 -9.96 -4.22
N HIS A 73 1.58 -9.63 -3.75
CA HIS A 73 0.95 -10.25 -2.60
C HIS A 73 0.91 -11.78 -2.67
N VAL A 74 0.40 -12.35 -3.77
CA VAL A 74 0.28 -13.80 -3.93
C VAL A 74 1.65 -14.47 -4.06
N LYS A 75 2.59 -13.88 -4.82
CA LYS A 75 3.93 -14.46 -5.02
C LYS A 75 4.75 -14.45 -3.73
N MET A 76 4.59 -13.43 -2.88
CA MET A 76 5.20 -13.43 -1.56
C MET A 76 4.68 -14.58 -0.70
N ALA A 77 3.36 -14.80 -0.67
CA ALA A 77 2.77 -15.92 0.07
C ALA A 77 3.26 -17.29 -0.44
N VAL A 78 3.33 -17.48 -1.76
CA VAL A 78 3.88 -18.70 -2.39
C VAL A 78 5.34 -18.89 -2.02
N PHE A 79 6.17 -17.84 -2.11
CA PHE A 79 7.58 -17.90 -1.77
C PHE A 79 7.79 -18.40 -0.33
N PHE A 80 7.02 -17.89 0.63
CA PHE A 80 7.08 -18.38 2.01
C PHE A 80 6.69 -19.85 2.15
N LEU A 81 5.60 -20.27 1.51
CA LEU A 81 5.13 -21.67 1.54
C LEU A 81 6.16 -22.64 0.93
N GLU A 82 6.96 -22.17 -0.01
CA GLU A 82 7.96 -22.99 -0.70
C GLU A 82 9.31 -23.04 0.00
N THR A 83 9.67 -21.96 0.69
CA THR A 83 11.03 -21.79 1.22
C THR A 83 11.13 -21.97 2.72
N ASP A 84 10.05 -21.75 3.48
CA ASP A 84 10.04 -21.97 4.93
C ASP A 84 9.95 -23.48 5.23
N PRO A 85 10.97 -24.09 5.86
CA PRO A 85 10.95 -25.50 6.21
C PRO A 85 9.77 -25.90 7.11
N VAL A 86 9.28 -24.98 7.95
CA VAL A 86 8.14 -25.20 8.84
C VAL A 86 6.83 -25.34 8.05
N LEU A 87 6.73 -24.69 6.89
CA LEU A 87 5.54 -24.69 6.04
C LEU A 87 5.57 -25.76 4.95
N ARG A 88 6.62 -26.58 4.87
CA ARG A 88 6.81 -27.58 3.81
C ARG A 88 5.61 -28.54 3.64
N ASN A 89 4.95 -28.89 4.75
CA ASN A 89 3.80 -29.79 4.77
C ASN A 89 2.47 -29.06 5.03
N ALA A 90 2.47 -27.73 4.97
CA ALA A 90 1.26 -26.93 5.14
C ALA A 90 0.26 -27.17 4.01
N ASP A 91 -1.03 -27.07 4.32
CA ASP A 91 -2.06 -27.03 3.29
C ASP A 91 -1.95 -25.73 2.49
N ARG A 92 -1.36 -25.83 1.29
CA ARG A 92 -1.15 -24.68 0.42
C ARG A 92 -2.47 -24.01 0.01
N ILE A 93 -3.53 -24.79 -0.20
CA ILE A 93 -4.83 -24.26 -0.63
C ILE A 93 -5.42 -23.42 0.50
N GLU A 94 -5.33 -23.90 1.74
CA GLU A 94 -5.78 -23.16 2.92
C GLU A 94 -5.07 -21.80 3.05
N TYR A 95 -3.73 -21.79 2.98
CA TYR A 95 -2.96 -20.56 3.13
C TYR A 95 -3.16 -19.59 1.97
N LEU A 96 -3.25 -20.07 0.73
CA LEU A 96 -3.51 -19.19 -0.42
C LEU A 96 -4.93 -18.61 -0.36
N SER A 97 -5.93 -19.40 0.01
CA SER A 97 -7.30 -18.90 0.25
C SER A 97 -7.35 -17.84 1.36
N LYS A 98 -6.62 -18.08 2.46
CA LYS A 98 -6.47 -17.09 3.53
C LYS A 98 -5.74 -15.82 3.06
N SER A 99 -4.72 -15.96 2.21
CA SER A 99 -4.00 -14.85 1.60
C SER A 99 -4.92 -14.00 0.72
N ASP A 100 -5.74 -14.62 -0.12
CA ASP A 100 -6.72 -13.94 -0.97
C ASP A 100 -7.74 -13.17 -0.13
N HIS A 101 -8.27 -13.81 0.92
CA HIS A 101 -9.20 -13.15 1.82
C HIS A 101 -8.60 -11.90 2.50
N ILE A 102 -7.32 -11.94 2.85
CA ILE A 102 -6.62 -10.77 3.40
C ILE A 102 -6.55 -9.65 2.35
N TYR A 103 -6.20 -9.97 1.10
CA TYR A 103 -6.12 -8.99 0.02
C TYR A 103 -7.48 -8.34 -0.23
N GLU A 104 -8.53 -9.14 -0.38
CA GLU A 104 -9.91 -8.66 -0.59
C GLU A 104 -10.38 -7.74 0.55
N LYS A 105 -10.05 -8.10 1.80
CA LYS A 105 -10.36 -7.26 2.94
C LYS A 105 -9.63 -5.93 2.87
N CYS A 106 -8.34 -5.93 2.51
CA CYS A 106 -7.58 -4.71 2.34
C CYS A 106 -8.08 -3.86 1.16
N ASP A 107 -8.50 -4.48 0.06
CA ASP A 107 -9.06 -3.74 -1.08
C ASP A 107 -10.35 -3.05 -0.66
N ARG A 108 -11.28 -3.78 -0.02
CA ARG A 108 -12.56 -3.23 0.45
C ARG A 108 -12.39 -2.02 1.37
N VAL A 109 -11.45 -2.05 2.32
CA VAL A 109 -11.29 -0.94 3.28
C VAL A 109 -10.52 0.26 2.71
N THR A 110 -9.87 0.09 1.55
CA THR A 110 -9.06 1.12 0.89
C THR A 110 -9.61 1.55 -0.47
N GLN A 111 -10.70 0.94 -0.93
CA GLN A 111 -11.27 1.14 -2.26
C GLN A 111 -11.58 2.63 -2.50
N PRO A 112 -11.20 3.19 -3.66
CA PRO A 112 -11.75 4.46 -4.09
C PRO A 112 -13.21 4.25 -4.52
N GLU A 113 -13.94 5.36 -4.62
CA GLU A 113 -15.21 5.40 -5.34
C GLU A 113 -15.02 5.03 -6.84
N ASP A 114 -16.13 4.76 -7.52
CA ASP A 114 -16.11 4.31 -8.91
C ASP A 114 -15.56 5.33 -9.92
N SER A 115 -15.29 4.85 -11.14
CA SER A 115 -14.73 5.69 -12.21
C SER A 115 -15.62 6.87 -12.61
N LYS A 116 -16.95 6.74 -12.48
CA LYS A 116 -17.91 7.82 -12.77
C LYS A 116 -17.83 8.92 -11.71
N PHE A 117 -17.66 8.55 -10.44
CA PHE A 117 -17.41 9.48 -9.36
C PHE A 117 -16.07 10.19 -9.56
N LEU A 118 -15.00 9.44 -9.81
CA LEU A 118 -13.65 9.99 -10.01
C LEU A 118 -13.59 10.96 -11.20
N ALA A 119 -14.24 10.64 -12.32
CA ALA A 119 -14.29 11.52 -13.48
C ALA A 119 -14.93 12.88 -13.16
N LYS A 120 -15.99 12.90 -12.34
CA LYS A 120 -16.61 14.16 -11.87
C LYS A 120 -15.66 14.94 -10.97
N CYS A 121 -14.86 14.27 -10.12
CA CYS A 121 -13.87 14.96 -9.30
C CYS A 121 -12.79 15.62 -10.14
N VAL A 122 -12.25 14.93 -11.15
CA VAL A 122 -11.26 15.47 -12.08
C VAL A 122 -11.80 16.69 -12.84
N GLN A 123 -13.05 16.66 -13.28
CA GLN A 123 -13.69 17.81 -13.94
C GLN A 123 -13.81 19.04 -13.02
N LYS A 124 -14.06 18.85 -11.72
CA LYS A 124 -14.21 19.95 -10.77
C LYS A 124 -12.89 20.66 -10.46
N ILE A 125 -11.78 19.92 -10.41
CA ILE A 125 -10.49 20.53 -10.08
C ILE A 125 -9.87 21.26 -11.29
N GLY A 126 -10.03 20.71 -12.50
CA GLY A 126 -9.41 21.22 -13.72
C GLY A 126 -7.93 20.83 -13.85
N SER A 127 -7.42 20.79 -15.08
CA SER A 127 -6.04 20.37 -15.40
C SER A 127 -4.99 21.22 -14.68
N ASP A 128 -5.13 22.53 -14.74
CA ASP A 128 -4.12 23.49 -14.30
C ASP A 128 -3.92 23.44 -12.78
N CYS A 129 -5.00 23.22 -12.02
CA CYS A 129 -4.92 23.02 -10.59
C CYS A 129 -4.46 21.60 -10.22
N GLY A 130 -4.80 20.60 -11.02
CA GLY A 130 -4.29 19.24 -10.86
C GLY A 130 -2.77 19.17 -10.91
N GLU A 131 -2.14 19.89 -11.85
CA GLU A 131 -0.68 19.96 -11.96
C GLU A 131 -0.03 20.59 -10.72
N GLN A 132 -0.57 21.71 -10.22
CA GLN A 132 -0.06 22.34 -9.00
C GLN A 132 -0.19 21.43 -7.77
N ILE A 133 -1.32 20.74 -7.63
CA ILE A 133 -1.58 19.82 -6.52
C ILE A 133 -0.60 18.64 -6.57
N VAL A 134 -0.42 18.03 -7.74
CA VAL A 134 0.54 16.93 -7.92
C VAL A 134 1.96 17.43 -7.64
N ALA A 135 2.38 18.57 -8.19
CA ALA A 135 3.70 19.12 -7.91
C ALA A 135 3.92 19.33 -6.40
N LYS A 136 2.93 19.90 -5.70
CA LYS A 136 2.99 20.12 -4.25
C LYS A 136 3.12 18.81 -3.47
N LEU A 137 2.35 17.78 -3.82
CA LEU A 137 2.35 16.50 -3.09
C LEU A 137 3.64 15.70 -3.26
N PHE A 138 4.29 15.78 -4.42
CA PHE A 138 5.46 14.97 -4.73
C PHE A 138 6.78 15.65 -4.40
N THR A 139 6.87 16.96 -4.57
CA THR A 139 8.13 17.69 -4.41
C THR A 139 8.19 18.49 -3.12
N ASP A 140 7.05 18.72 -2.45
CA ASP A 140 6.84 19.74 -1.41
C ASP A 140 7.20 21.18 -1.86
N VAL A 141 7.68 21.34 -3.10
CA VAL A 141 8.03 22.59 -3.77
C VAL A 141 6.81 23.14 -4.51
N GLY A 142 6.70 24.47 -4.50
CA GLY A 142 5.55 25.19 -5.07
C GLY A 142 4.47 25.49 -4.05
N SER A 143 3.55 26.36 -4.45
CA SER A 143 2.34 26.71 -3.72
C SER A 143 1.14 26.39 -4.60
N VAL A 144 0.07 25.87 -3.99
CA VAL A 144 -1.23 25.85 -4.64
C VAL A 144 -1.80 27.25 -4.48
N ASN A 145 -2.08 27.92 -5.59
CA ASN A 145 -2.58 29.28 -5.54
C ASN A 145 -4.02 29.33 -4.96
N ARG A 146 -4.48 30.52 -4.54
CA ARG A 146 -5.80 30.69 -3.92
C ARG A 146 -6.93 30.15 -4.79
N GLN A 147 -6.90 30.39 -6.11
CA GLN A 147 -7.91 29.91 -7.04
C GLN A 147 -7.99 28.37 -7.08
N CYS A 148 -6.84 27.69 -7.02
CA CYS A 148 -6.77 26.25 -7.00
C CYS A 148 -7.16 25.66 -5.64
N CYS A 149 -6.86 26.33 -4.54
CA CYS A 149 -7.41 25.96 -3.23
C CYS A 149 -8.94 26.10 -3.20
N GLU A 150 -9.51 27.18 -3.75
CA GLU A 150 -10.97 27.32 -3.89
C GLU A 150 -11.58 26.21 -4.73
N ASN A 151 -10.96 25.83 -5.85
CA ASN A 151 -11.43 24.72 -6.68
C ASN A 151 -11.34 23.37 -5.93
N LEU A 152 -10.25 23.15 -5.20
CA LEU A 152 -10.06 21.97 -4.36
C LEU A 152 -11.15 21.86 -3.27
N MET A 153 -11.44 22.97 -2.58
CA MET A 153 -12.50 23.03 -1.57
C MET A 153 -13.89 22.83 -2.18
N LYS A 154 -14.20 23.47 -3.31
CA LYS A 154 -15.47 23.30 -4.05
C LYS A 154 -15.66 21.86 -4.54
N MET A 155 -14.56 21.20 -4.93
CA MET A 155 -14.57 19.79 -5.29
C MET A 155 -14.93 18.91 -4.08
N GLY A 156 -14.40 19.26 -2.91
CA GLY A 156 -14.70 18.66 -1.62
C GLY A 156 -13.73 17.54 -1.22
N GLU A 157 -13.56 17.36 0.10
CA GLU A 157 -12.58 16.43 0.68
C GLU A 157 -12.78 14.99 0.18
N LYS A 158 -14.04 14.54 0.06
CA LYS A 158 -14.36 13.21 -0.43
C LYS A 158 -13.80 12.97 -1.83
N CYS A 159 -13.89 13.94 -2.73
CA CYS A 159 -13.32 13.82 -4.06
C CYS A 159 -11.79 13.78 -4.01
N HIS A 160 -11.17 14.70 -3.27
CA HIS A 160 -9.73 14.78 -3.12
C HIS A 160 -9.10 13.48 -2.59
N MET A 161 -9.69 12.93 -1.53
CA MET A 161 -9.21 11.69 -0.93
C MET A 161 -9.42 10.47 -1.84
N ASN A 162 -10.52 10.40 -2.59
CA ASN A 162 -10.76 9.27 -3.50
C ASN A 162 -9.86 9.28 -4.74
N MET A 163 -9.51 10.46 -5.27
CA MET A 163 -8.51 10.56 -6.33
C MET A 163 -7.14 10.07 -5.84
N ALA A 164 -6.73 10.46 -4.63
CA ALA A 164 -5.49 9.96 -4.03
C ALA A 164 -5.48 8.43 -3.83
N LYS A 165 -6.59 7.84 -3.35
CA LYS A 165 -6.77 6.38 -3.23
C LYS A 165 -6.73 5.65 -4.58
N ALA A 166 -7.18 6.29 -5.65
CA ALA A 166 -7.09 5.76 -7.00
C ALA A 166 -5.65 5.83 -7.53
N LEU A 167 -4.94 6.94 -7.27
CA LEU A 167 -3.55 7.11 -7.68
C LEU A 167 -2.63 6.06 -7.07
N ILE A 168 -2.72 5.78 -5.76
CA ILE A 168 -1.84 4.79 -5.10
C ILE A 168 -1.97 3.36 -5.65
N ARG A 169 -3.05 3.06 -6.39
CA ARG A 169 -3.25 1.76 -7.08
C ARG A 169 -2.53 1.68 -8.42
N THR A 170 -1.98 2.78 -8.91
CA THR A 170 -1.28 2.82 -10.20
C THR A 170 0.18 2.36 -10.05
N PRO A 171 0.76 1.73 -11.08
CA PRO A 171 2.17 1.32 -11.05
C PRO A 171 3.14 2.47 -10.77
N ALA A 172 2.80 3.69 -11.22
CA ALA A 172 3.61 4.89 -11.02
C ALA A 172 3.79 5.27 -9.54
N MET A 173 2.89 4.83 -8.67
CA MET A 173 2.94 5.14 -7.24
C MET A 173 3.74 4.13 -6.42
N ARG A 174 4.25 3.04 -7.00
CA ARG A 174 4.92 1.97 -6.22
C ARG A 174 6.17 2.43 -5.48
N SER A 175 6.86 3.45 -5.96
CA SER A 175 8.05 4.03 -5.31
C SER A 175 7.73 5.08 -4.25
N ILE A 176 6.45 5.37 -4.00
CA ILE A 176 5.99 6.38 -3.04
C ILE A 176 5.37 5.67 -1.85
N ASP A 177 5.65 6.12 -0.62
CA ASP A 177 4.97 5.57 0.55
C ASP A 177 3.48 5.99 0.56
N ALA A 178 2.56 5.03 0.39
CA ALA A 178 1.12 5.33 0.30
C ALA A 178 0.53 5.99 1.56
N PRO A 179 0.80 5.51 2.79
CA PRO A 179 0.35 6.18 4.01
C PRO A 179 0.82 7.65 4.10
N ASP A 180 2.10 7.90 3.85
CA ASP A 180 2.66 9.25 3.88
C ASP A 180 2.06 10.13 2.79
N PHE A 181 1.90 9.62 1.57
CA PHE A 181 1.24 10.33 0.47
C PHE A 181 -0.19 10.73 0.84
N LEU A 182 -0.98 9.81 1.40
CA LEU A 182 -2.35 10.10 1.82
C LEU A 182 -2.41 11.12 2.96
N ARG A 183 -1.45 11.07 3.90
CA ARG A 183 -1.32 12.08 4.96
C ARG A 183 -1.02 13.46 4.39
N LYS A 184 -0.04 13.57 3.47
CA LYS A 184 0.26 14.83 2.75
C LYS A 184 -0.95 15.32 1.96
N ASN A 185 -1.66 14.41 1.29
CA ASN A 185 -2.88 14.71 0.53
C ASN A 185 -3.98 15.31 1.40
N LYS A 186 -4.24 14.71 2.56
CA LYS A 186 -5.18 15.23 3.56
C LYS A 186 -4.74 16.60 4.06
N LYS A 187 -3.46 16.74 4.44
CA LYS A 187 -2.91 18.01 4.92
C LYS A 187 -3.07 19.13 3.91
N LEU A 188 -2.82 18.87 2.62
CA LEU A 188 -2.99 19.88 1.56
C LEU A 188 -4.44 20.40 1.50
N PHE A 189 -5.42 19.53 1.69
CA PHE A 189 -6.82 19.94 1.72
C PHE A 189 -7.11 20.82 2.94
N ASP A 190 -6.61 20.43 4.11
CA ASP A 190 -6.78 21.18 5.35
C ASP A 190 -6.08 22.55 5.26
N ASP A 191 -4.87 22.60 4.69
CA ASP A 191 -4.15 23.86 4.45
C ASP A 191 -4.95 24.81 3.55
N CYS A 192 -5.59 24.31 2.49
CA CYS A 192 -6.46 25.14 1.65
C CYS A 192 -7.70 25.66 2.38
N LYS A 193 -8.22 24.90 3.35
CA LYS A 193 -9.36 25.32 4.18
C LYS A 193 -8.98 26.47 5.12
N ASP A 194 -7.76 26.47 5.61
CA ASP A 194 -7.25 27.51 6.50
C ASP A 194 -6.80 28.79 5.76
N MET A 195 -6.91 28.81 4.41
CA MET A 195 -6.62 29.99 3.57
C MET A 195 -7.86 30.87 3.27
N GLU A 196 -9.05 30.49 3.75
CA GLU A 196 -10.25 31.33 3.73
C GLU A 196 -10.12 32.56 4.63
#